data_AF-A0A1F8EV73-F1
#
_entry.id   AF-A0A1F8EV73-F1
#
_cell.length_a   1.000
_cell.length_b   1.000
_cell.length_c   1.000
_cell.angle_alpha   90.00
_cell.angle_beta   90.00
_cell.angle_gamma   90.00
#
_symmetry.space_group_name_H-M   'P 1'
#
loop_
_entity.id
_entity.type
_entity.pdbx_description
1 polymer ?
#
loop_
_entity_poly.entity_id
_entity_poly.type
_entity_poly.pdbx_seq_one_letter_code
_entity_poly.pdbx_strand_id
1 'polypeptide(L)'
;MNKGSMPNTDFTYEGFEGLLASFYLSLLPLHDSGDVLDKQDFETALGILNGFAKRHKVQKPQNAVAHTRPTSEEWGQPKKFDSCFTLLDMMGSFWRDFGVGTDPKKLDGQERNKLGRLLIGLLDRHGVLKAKFDTLDGQQVAVGVESWTKDREFQSLA
;
A
#
# COMPACT_ATOMS: atom_id res chain seq x y z
N MET A 1 -21.32 3.99 5.33
CA MET A 1 -20.03 3.27 5.42
C MET A 1 -20.18 2.11 6.39
N ASN A 2 -19.42 1.04 6.19
CA ASN A 2 -19.42 -0.13 7.06
C ASN A 2 -18.75 0.18 8.41
N LYS A 3 -19.09 -0.58 9.45
CA LYS A 3 -18.58 -0.49 10.83
C LYS A 3 -18.49 -1.89 11.43
N GLY A 4 -17.66 -2.07 12.47
CA GLY A 4 -17.49 -3.36 13.15
C GLY A 4 -16.48 -4.26 12.43
N SER A 5 -16.61 -5.58 12.58
CA SER A 5 -15.64 -6.53 12.03
C SER A 5 -15.77 -6.69 10.52
N MET A 6 -14.62 -6.84 9.85
CA MET A 6 -14.59 -7.27 8.46
C MET A 6 -14.95 -8.75 8.35
N PRO A 7 -15.57 -9.19 7.25
CA PRO A 7 -15.98 -10.58 7.09
C PRO A 7 -14.77 -11.52 7.08
N ASN A 8 -14.83 -12.57 7.90
CA ASN A 8 -13.82 -13.64 7.99
C ASN A 8 -12.42 -13.15 8.43
N THR A 9 -12.35 -12.06 9.21
CA THR A 9 -11.10 -11.61 9.84
C THR A 9 -11.37 -11.18 11.29
N ASP A 10 -10.30 -11.12 12.09
CA ASP A 10 -10.35 -10.58 13.45
C ASP A 10 -10.29 -9.04 13.48
N PHE A 11 -10.19 -8.40 12.30
CA PHE A 11 -9.94 -6.98 12.16
C PHE A 11 -11.21 -6.19 11.84
N THR A 12 -11.19 -4.89 12.13
CA THR A 12 -12.34 -3.99 11.97
C THR A 12 -12.29 -3.19 10.66
N TYR A 13 -13.44 -2.73 10.18
CA TYR A 13 -13.51 -1.76 9.08
C TYR A 13 -12.78 -0.46 9.44
N GLU A 14 -12.78 -0.08 10.72
CA GLU A 14 -11.98 1.05 11.22
C GLU A 14 -10.47 0.80 11.11
N GLY A 15 -9.99 -0.39 11.49
CA GLY A 15 -8.59 -0.77 11.28
C GLY A 15 -8.21 -0.75 9.79
N PHE A 16 -9.16 -1.13 8.92
CA PHE A 16 -8.94 -1.07 7.49
C PHE A 16 -8.84 0.37 6.95
N GLU A 17 -9.68 1.28 7.46
CA GLU A 17 -9.59 2.72 7.15
C GLU A 17 -8.22 3.28 7.54
N GLY A 18 -7.68 2.89 8.70
CA GLY A 18 -6.37 3.38 9.14
C GLY A 18 -5.18 2.72 8.42
N LEU A 19 -5.28 1.46 7.96
CA LEU A 19 -4.31 0.88 7.02
C LEU A 19 -4.29 1.67 5.70
N LEU A 20 -5.46 1.95 5.11
CA LEU A 20 -5.58 2.74 3.88
C LEU A 20 -4.97 4.14 4.06
N ALA A 21 -5.27 4.80 5.18
CA ALA A 21 -4.75 6.12 5.51
C ALA A 21 -3.22 6.12 5.67
N SER A 22 -2.67 5.14 6.39
CA SER A 22 -1.23 5.02 6.63
C SER A 22 -0.47 4.72 5.33
N PHE A 23 -1.05 3.89 4.47
CA PHE A 23 -0.51 3.64 3.13
C PHE A 23 -0.47 4.92 2.29
N TYR A 24 -1.57 5.68 2.28
CA TYR A 24 -1.66 6.97 1.61
C TYR A 24 -0.61 7.97 2.14
N LEU A 25 -0.47 8.11 3.46
CA LEU A 25 0.54 8.98 4.08
C LEU A 25 1.97 8.58 3.71
N SER A 26 2.23 7.28 3.57
CA SER A 26 3.55 6.77 3.19
C SER A 26 3.88 7.03 1.71
N LEU A 27 2.87 7.19 0.85
CA LEU A 27 3.04 7.54 -0.56
C LEU A 27 3.07 9.04 -0.84
N LEU A 28 2.66 9.90 0.10
CA LEU A 28 2.64 11.36 -0.08
C LEU A 28 3.95 11.98 -0.63
N PRO A 29 5.15 11.53 -0.21
CA PRO A 29 6.39 12.06 -0.78
C PRO A 29 6.48 11.93 -2.32
N LEU A 30 5.81 10.93 -2.92
CA LEU A 30 5.78 10.73 -4.37
C LEU A 30 4.90 11.77 -5.08
N HIS A 31 3.80 12.18 -4.44
CA HIS A 31 2.93 13.25 -4.95
C HIS A 31 3.70 14.58 -5.04
N ASP A 32 4.51 14.85 -4.02
CA ASP A 32 5.29 16.09 -3.91
C ASP A 32 6.63 16.04 -4.66
N SER A 33 6.99 14.88 -5.25
CA SER A 33 8.24 14.66 -5.98
C SER A 33 8.35 15.58 -7.21
N GLY A 34 9.58 15.85 -7.65
CA GLY A 34 9.85 16.48 -8.95
C GLY A 34 9.69 15.52 -10.13
N ASP A 35 9.71 14.20 -9.88
CA ASP A 35 9.65 13.17 -10.90
C ASP A 35 8.20 12.92 -11.37
N VAL A 36 8.01 12.91 -12.70
CA VAL A 36 6.72 12.63 -13.33
C VAL A 36 6.27 11.19 -13.07
N LEU A 37 7.21 10.24 -13.04
CA LEU A 37 6.92 8.83 -12.80
C LEU A 37 6.44 8.61 -11.35
N ASP A 38 7.04 9.29 -10.38
CA ASP A 38 6.60 9.22 -8.98
C ASP A 38 5.15 9.71 -8.82
N LYS A 39 4.78 10.80 -9.49
CA LYS A 39 3.40 11.31 -9.48
C LYS A 39 2.43 10.33 -10.13
N GLN A 40 2.81 9.72 -11.25
CA GLN A 40 1.98 8.70 -11.91
C GLN A 40 1.81 7.44 -11.05
N ASP A 41 2.86 7.01 -10.36
CA ASP A 41 2.81 5.89 -9.43
C ASP A 41 1.93 6.21 -8.22
N PHE A 42 2.03 7.44 -7.69
CA PHE A 42 1.13 7.92 -6.64
C PHE A 42 -0.34 7.88 -7.07
N GLU A 43 -0.68 8.47 -8.22
CA GLU A 43 -2.07 8.50 -8.72
C GLU A 43 -2.61 7.09 -8.98
N THR A 44 -1.77 6.20 -9.51
CA THR A 44 -2.14 4.80 -9.75
C THR A 44 -2.40 4.07 -8.43
N ALA A 45 -1.49 4.20 -7.46
CA ALA A 45 -1.65 3.58 -6.15
C ALA A 45 -2.89 4.14 -5.42
N LEU A 46 -3.09 5.46 -5.44
CA LEU A 46 -4.25 6.11 -4.85
C LEU A 46 -5.56 5.66 -5.51
N GLY A 47 -5.57 5.47 -6.83
CA GLY A 47 -6.71 4.91 -7.56
C GLY A 47 -7.09 3.52 -7.05
N ILE A 48 -6.10 2.65 -6.81
CA ILE A 48 -6.30 1.31 -6.24
C ILE A 48 -6.84 1.39 -4.80
N LEU A 49 -6.22 2.21 -3.93
CA LEU A 49 -6.67 2.37 -2.54
C LEU A 49 -8.12 2.88 -2.48
N ASN A 50 -8.50 3.82 -3.35
CA ASN A 50 -9.88 4.29 -3.49
C ASN A 50 -10.83 3.20 -4.02
N GLY A 51 -10.34 2.32 -4.89
CA GLY A 51 -11.05 1.12 -5.34
C GLY A 51 -11.40 0.20 -4.18
N PHE A 52 -10.41 -0.11 -3.33
CA PHE A 52 -10.64 -0.87 -2.10
C PHE A 52 -11.66 -0.18 -1.19
N ALA A 53 -11.47 1.11 -0.91
CA ALA A 53 -12.37 1.87 -0.04
C ALA A 53 -13.83 1.80 -0.53
N LYS A 54 -14.05 1.98 -1.84
CA LYS A 54 -15.38 1.91 -2.46
C LYS A 54 -16.02 0.54 -2.30
N ARG A 55 -15.29 -0.55 -2.59
CA ARG A 55 -15.82 -1.92 -2.58
C ARG A 55 -16.09 -2.43 -1.16
N HIS A 56 -15.25 -2.04 -0.20
CA HIS A 56 -15.42 -2.35 1.22
C HIS A 56 -16.31 -1.34 1.97
N LYS A 57 -16.83 -0.32 1.26
CA LYS A 57 -17.73 0.72 1.76
C LYS A 57 -17.19 1.48 2.97
N VAL A 58 -15.89 1.80 2.96
CA VAL A 58 -15.19 2.56 3.99
C VAL A 58 -14.76 3.94 3.48
N GLN A 59 -14.17 4.75 4.36
CA GLN A 59 -13.63 6.06 3.98
C GLN A 59 -12.54 5.93 2.92
N LYS A 60 -12.50 6.90 2.00
CA LYS A 60 -11.33 7.09 1.14
C LYS A 60 -10.09 7.36 1.98
N PRO A 61 -8.89 6.96 1.55
CA PRO A 61 -7.66 7.11 2.32
C PRO A 61 -7.44 8.52 2.87
N GLN A 62 -7.67 9.56 2.05
CA GLN A 62 -7.45 10.95 2.45
C GLN A 62 -8.43 11.42 3.54
N ASN A 63 -9.66 10.92 3.49
CA ASN A 63 -10.70 11.28 4.47
C ASN A 63 -10.44 10.55 5.80
N ALA A 64 -9.96 9.31 5.73
CA ALA A 64 -9.62 8.52 6.90
C ALA A 64 -8.46 9.14 7.72
N VAL A 65 -7.53 9.87 7.07
CA VAL A 65 -6.50 10.66 7.77
C VAL A 65 -7.11 11.76 8.64
N ALA A 66 -8.10 12.50 8.13
CA ALA A 66 -8.69 13.65 8.82
C ALA A 66 -9.64 13.24 9.96
N HIS A 67 -10.15 12.01 9.95
CA HIS A 67 -11.11 11.50 10.90
C HIS A 67 -10.58 10.26 11.62
N THR A 68 -9.51 10.45 12.39
CA THR A 68 -8.96 9.41 13.27
C THR A 68 -10.04 8.89 14.19
N ARG A 69 -10.44 7.63 14.03
CA ARG A 69 -11.35 7.01 14.97
C ARG A 69 -10.54 6.56 16.19
N PRO A 70 -11.07 6.76 17.41
CA PRO A 70 -10.36 6.36 18.62
C PRO A 70 -10.39 4.83 18.73
N THR A 71 -9.36 4.13 18.24
CA THR A 71 -9.15 2.71 18.56
C THR A 71 -7.68 2.40 18.81
N SER A 72 -7.48 1.36 19.62
CA SER A 72 -6.24 0.97 20.32
C SER A 72 -5.34 -0.01 19.54
N GLU A 73 -5.59 -0.22 18.25
CA GLU A 73 -4.79 -1.10 17.39
C GLU A 73 -3.87 -0.26 16.50
N GLU A 74 -2.67 -0.76 16.20
CA GLU A 74 -1.67 -0.05 15.38
C GLU A 74 -2.24 0.41 14.03
N TRP A 75 -3.15 -0.38 13.44
CA TRP A 75 -3.82 -0.06 12.18
C TRP A 75 -4.91 1.00 12.29
N GLY A 76 -5.51 1.22 13.46
CA GLY A 76 -6.59 2.19 13.65
C GLY A 76 -6.14 3.65 13.65
N GLN A 77 -4.83 3.91 13.58
CA GLN A 77 -4.22 5.23 13.63
C GLN A 77 -3.55 5.56 12.28
N PRO A 78 -3.85 6.69 11.63
CA PRO A 78 -3.09 7.12 10.46
C PRO A 78 -1.72 7.59 10.90
N LYS A 79 -0.69 6.82 10.55
CA LYS A 79 0.70 7.19 10.77
C LYS A 79 1.47 7.03 9.47
N LYS A 80 2.39 7.96 9.20
CA LYS A 80 3.39 7.77 8.16
C LYS A 80 4.38 6.72 8.66
N PHE A 81 4.69 5.74 7.83
CA PHE A 81 5.79 4.82 8.09
C PHE A 81 7.04 5.30 7.33
N ASP A 82 8.19 5.14 7.96
CA ASP A 82 9.50 5.65 7.53
C ASP A 82 10.39 4.56 6.89
N SER A 83 9.91 3.32 6.85
CA SER A 83 10.64 2.15 6.39
C SER A 83 9.98 1.51 5.16
N CYS A 84 10.81 1.18 4.16
CA CYS A 84 10.36 0.46 2.97
C CYS A 84 9.89 -0.96 3.29
N PHE A 85 10.47 -1.60 4.31
CA PHE A 85 9.97 -2.88 4.82
C PHE A 85 8.56 -2.73 5.37
N THR A 86 8.30 -1.64 6.10
CA THR A 86 6.97 -1.40 6.67
C THR A 86 5.94 -1.08 5.58
N LEU A 87 6.33 -0.38 4.51
CA LEU A 87 5.46 -0.18 3.34
C LEU A 87 5.07 -1.50 2.67
N LEU A 88 6.01 -2.44 2.51
CA LEU A 88 5.74 -3.76 1.95
C LEU A 88 4.96 -4.66 2.93
N ASP A 89 5.19 -4.55 4.23
CA ASP A 89 4.40 -5.28 5.22
C ASP A 89 2.96 -4.79 5.26
N MET A 90 2.72 -3.47 5.20
CA MET A 90 1.37 -2.90 5.02
C MET A 90 0.68 -3.46 3.77
N MET A 91 1.43 -3.61 2.68
CA MET A 91 0.93 -4.23 1.47
C MET A 91 0.49 -5.68 1.73
N GLY A 92 1.25 -6.40 2.55
CA GLY A 92 0.92 -7.72 3.09
C GLY A 92 -0.23 -7.73 4.10
N SER A 93 -0.59 -6.62 4.75
CA SER A 93 -1.73 -6.57 5.67
C SER A 93 -3.07 -6.61 4.96
N PHE A 94 -3.17 -6.05 3.73
CA PHE A 94 -4.43 -6.05 2.96
C PHE A 94 -5.09 -7.43 2.89
N TRP A 95 -4.34 -8.46 2.49
CA TRP A 95 -4.86 -9.84 2.38
C TRP A 95 -4.76 -10.65 3.68
N ARG A 96 -3.66 -10.51 4.44
CA ARG A 96 -3.36 -11.33 5.62
C ARG A 96 -4.30 -10.98 6.76
N ASP A 97 -4.50 -9.68 6.98
CA ASP A 97 -5.21 -9.15 8.13
C ASP A 97 -6.65 -8.77 7.75
N PHE A 98 -6.86 -8.18 6.56
CA PHE A 98 -8.17 -7.68 6.14
C PHE A 98 -8.86 -8.52 5.05
N GLY A 99 -8.25 -9.63 4.60
CA GLY A 99 -8.84 -10.51 3.59
C GLY A 99 -8.98 -9.89 2.18
N VAL A 100 -8.48 -8.67 1.97
CA VAL A 100 -8.58 -7.89 0.73
C VAL A 100 -7.60 -8.43 -0.31
N GLY A 101 -8.13 -8.90 -1.42
CA GLY A 101 -7.33 -9.42 -2.54
C GLY A 101 -6.73 -10.80 -2.32
N THR A 102 -7.29 -11.58 -1.38
CA THR A 102 -6.97 -13.00 -1.16
C THR A 102 -7.23 -13.87 -2.39
N ASP A 103 -8.32 -13.62 -3.12
CA ASP A 103 -8.62 -14.28 -4.39
C ASP A 103 -8.01 -13.49 -5.57
N PRO A 104 -6.97 -14.01 -6.25
CA PRO A 104 -6.29 -13.31 -7.34
C PRO A 104 -7.15 -13.14 -8.59
N LYS A 105 -8.26 -13.88 -8.72
CA LYS A 105 -9.18 -13.77 -9.87
C LYS A 105 -10.18 -12.63 -9.72
N LYS A 106 -10.37 -12.12 -8.50
CA LYS A 106 -11.25 -10.97 -8.23
C LYS A 106 -10.51 -9.66 -8.42
N LEU A 107 -11.27 -8.60 -8.64
CA LEU A 107 -10.73 -7.26 -8.86
C LEU A 107 -9.80 -6.80 -7.73
N ASP A 108 -10.15 -7.07 -6.46
CA ASP A 108 -9.26 -6.77 -5.33
C ASP A 108 -7.91 -7.49 -5.45
N GLY A 109 -7.90 -8.75 -5.88
CA GLY A 109 -6.68 -9.53 -6.06
C GLY A 109 -5.82 -9.01 -7.21
N GLN A 110 -6.45 -8.62 -8.33
CA GLN A 110 -5.77 -8.02 -9.47
C GLN A 110 -5.16 -6.65 -9.12
N GLU A 111 -5.93 -5.78 -8.47
CA GLU A 111 -5.46 -4.46 -8.05
C GLU A 111 -4.40 -4.55 -6.96
N ARG A 112 -4.53 -5.48 -6.01
CA ARG A 112 -3.49 -5.77 -5.02
C ARG A 112 -2.20 -6.23 -5.71
N ASN A 113 -2.27 -7.16 -6.66
CA ASN A 113 -1.09 -7.59 -7.40
C ASN A 113 -0.46 -6.40 -8.15
N LYS A 114 -1.28 -5.57 -8.83
CA LYS A 114 -0.81 -4.36 -9.51
C LYS A 114 -0.11 -3.39 -8.54
N LEU A 115 -0.69 -3.14 -7.37
CA LEU A 115 -0.11 -2.30 -6.33
C LEU A 115 1.24 -2.86 -5.84
N GLY A 116 1.32 -4.18 -5.59
CA GLY A 116 2.58 -4.82 -5.20
C GLY A 116 3.68 -4.67 -6.26
N ARG A 117 3.36 -4.84 -7.55
CA ARG A 117 4.32 -4.63 -8.65
C ARG A 117 4.78 -3.18 -8.75
N LEU A 118 3.84 -2.24 -8.59
CA LEU A 118 4.14 -0.80 -8.59
C LEU A 118 5.11 -0.45 -7.46
N LEU A 119 4.85 -0.93 -6.23
CA LEU A 119 5.74 -0.69 -5.09
C LEU A 119 7.15 -1.25 -5.32
N ILE A 120 7.25 -2.48 -5.84
CA ILE A 120 8.56 -3.09 -6.10
C ILE A 120 9.32 -2.29 -7.16
N GLY A 121 8.66 -1.88 -8.25
CA GLY A 121 9.27 -1.04 -9.28
C GLY A 121 9.67 0.34 -8.78
N LEU A 122 8.85 0.94 -7.92
CA LEU A 122 9.18 2.19 -7.22
C LEU A 122 10.44 2.04 -6.36
N LEU A 123 10.48 1.01 -5.50
CA LEU A 123 11.61 0.78 -4.60
C LEU A 123 12.91 0.46 -5.36
N ASP A 124 12.81 -0.24 -6.50
CA ASP A 124 13.95 -0.46 -7.42
C ASP A 124 14.45 0.84 -8.04
N ARG A 125 13.54 1.68 -8.57
CA ARG A 125 13.87 2.98 -9.16
C ARG A 125 14.56 3.93 -8.17
N HIS A 126 14.19 3.85 -6.90
CA HIS A 126 14.79 4.65 -5.81
C HIS A 126 15.98 3.95 -5.13
N GLY A 127 16.46 2.80 -5.65
CA GLY A 127 17.69 2.13 -5.20
C GLY A 127 17.59 1.41 -3.86
N VAL A 128 16.37 1.14 -3.37
CA VAL A 128 16.11 0.46 -2.09
C VAL A 128 16.22 -1.06 -2.20
N LEU A 129 15.90 -1.60 -3.38
CA LEU A 129 16.01 -3.02 -3.68
C LEU A 129 16.41 -3.22 -5.14
N LYS A 130 16.70 -4.46 -5.51
CA LYS A 130 16.80 -4.90 -6.90
C LYS A 130 15.59 -5.74 -7.25
N ALA A 131 14.77 -5.27 -8.19
CA ALA A 131 13.58 -5.97 -8.62
C ALA A 131 13.89 -7.07 -9.64
N LYS A 132 13.13 -8.17 -9.55
CA LYS A 132 13.01 -9.15 -10.63
C LYS A 132 11.92 -8.69 -11.58
N PHE A 133 12.21 -8.63 -12.87
CA PHE A 133 11.25 -8.23 -13.91
C PHE A 133 10.81 -9.43 -14.77
N ASP A 134 9.59 -9.37 -15.27
CA ASP A 134 9.03 -10.29 -16.26
C ASP A 134 8.24 -9.53 -17.32
N THR A 135 7.91 -10.19 -18.44
CA THR A 135 7.08 -9.62 -19.50
C THR A 135 5.62 -10.05 -19.32
N LEU A 136 4.75 -9.08 -19.10
CA LEU A 136 3.30 -9.27 -19.10
C LEU A 136 2.68 -8.35 -20.15
N ASP A 137 1.93 -8.93 -21.09
CA ASP A 137 1.27 -8.21 -22.19
C ASP A 137 2.21 -7.27 -22.98
N GLY A 138 3.46 -7.71 -23.17
CA GLY A 138 4.49 -6.94 -23.90
C GLY A 138 5.16 -5.82 -23.09
N GLN A 139 4.85 -5.68 -21.80
CA GLN A 139 5.46 -4.71 -20.90
C GLN A 139 6.34 -5.39 -19.85
N GLN A 140 7.51 -4.82 -19.57
CA GLN A 140 8.29 -5.24 -18.41
C GLN A 140 7.62 -4.75 -17.13
N VAL A 141 7.38 -5.67 -16.21
CA VAL A 141 6.81 -5.37 -14.89
C VAL A 141 7.62 -6.05 -13.81
N ALA A 142 7.77 -5.37 -12.67
CA ALA A 142 8.38 -5.99 -11.49
C ALA A 142 7.47 -7.13 -11.00
N VAL A 143 8.05 -8.31 -10.72
CA VAL A 143 7.34 -9.51 -10.26
C VAL A 143 7.85 -10.05 -8.93
N GLY A 144 8.94 -9.50 -8.40
CA GLY A 144 9.50 -9.90 -7.12
C GLY A 144 10.75 -9.10 -6.75
N VAL A 145 11.31 -9.42 -5.58
CA VAL A 145 12.58 -8.86 -5.11
C VAL A 145 13.68 -9.88 -5.39
N GLU A 146 14.69 -9.50 -6.17
CA GLU A 146 15.87 -10.34 -6.46
C GLU A 146 16.89 -10.25 -5.32
N SER A 147 17.17 -9.02 -4.86
CA SER A 147 17.99 -8.77 -3.68
C SER A 147 17.61 -7.44 -3.05
N TRP A 148 17.91 -7.30 -1.76
CA TRP A 148 17.96 -6.00 -1.12
C TRP A 148 19.34 -5.38 -1.39
N THR A 149 19.41 -4.08 -1.60
CA THR A 149 20.69 -3.37 -1.55
C THR A 149 21.20 -3.46 -0.12
N LYS A 150 22.01 -4.49 0.17
CA LYS A 150 22.87 -4.49 1.35
C LYS A 150 23.75 -3.23 1.24
N ASP A 151 23.86 -2.49 2.35
CA ASP A 151 24.79 -1.37 2.55
C ASP A 151 24.38 0.02 2.06
N ARG A 152 23.15 0.46 2.36
CA ARG A 152 23.00 1.79 2.98
C ARG A 152 22.29 1.62 4.30
N GLU A 153 23.07 1.88 5.34
CA GLU A 153 22.64 2.03 6.72
C GLU A 153 21.24 2.65 6.76
N PHE A 154 20.35 2.06 7.58
CA PHE A 154 19.21 2.76 8.16
C PHE A 154 19.75 3.91 9.03
N GLN A 155 20.40 4.90 8.41
CA GLN A 155 20.55 6.21 8.99
C GLN A 155 19.21 6.89 8.75
N SER A 156 18.47 6.98 9.85
CA SER A 156 17.41 7.94 10.10
C SER A 156 17.29 9.03 9.04
N LEU A 157 16.12 9.13 8.42
CA LEU A 157 15.60 10.44 8.02
C LEU A 157 15.40 11.24 9.31
N ALA A 158 16.51 11.77 9.85
CA ALA A 158 16.56 12.72 10.96
C ALA A 158 16.16 14.11 10.48
#